data_AF-A0A8T5U9L4-F1
#
_entry.id   AF-A0A8T5U9L4-F1
#
_cell.length_a   1.000
_cell.length_b   1.000
_cell.length_c   1.000
_cell.angle_alpha   90.00
_cell.angle_beta   90.00
_cell.angle_gamma   90.00
#
_symmetry.space_group_name_H-M   'P 1'
#
loop_
_entity.id
_entity.type
_entity.pdbx_description
1 polymer ?
#
loop_
_entity_poly.entity_id
_entity_poly.type
_entity_poly.pdbx_seq_one_letter_code
_entity_poly.pdbx_strand_id
1 'polypeptide(L)' 'EELREFFCPNCFTLLDVEAVPPGYPIIFNFLPDIDAFYEKWLGRKPPDKE' A
#
# COMPACT_ATOMS: atom_id res chain seq x y z
N GLU A 1 -11.49 -20.25 -6.72
CA GLU A 1 -11.01 -19.14 -5.87
C GLU A 1 -9.52 -19.34 -5.69
N GLU A 2 -8.74 -18.27 -5.83
CA GLU A 2 -7.28 -18.24 -5.67
C GLU A 2 -6.98 -17.42 -4.41
N LEU A 3 -6.12 -17.96 -3.55
CA LEU A 3 -5.60 -17.27 -2.38
C LEU A 3 -4.16 -16.83 -2.71
N ARG A 4 -3.91 -15.53 -2.74
CA ARG A 4 -2.59 -14.94 -3.00
C ARG A 4 -2.06 -14.30 -1.73
N GLU A 5 -0.87 -14.71 -1.31
CA GLU A 5 -0.21 -14.23 -0.10
C GLU A 5 1.04 -13.44 -0.47
N PHE A 6 1.14 -12.19 -0.01
CA PHE A 6 2.25 -11.29 -0.33
C PHE A 6 3.19 -11.20 0.87
N PHE A 7 4.42 -11.69 0.70
CA PHE A 7 5.43 -11.71 1.77
C PHE A 7 6.56 -10.74 1.50
N CYS A 8 7.13 -10.17 2.57
CA CYS A 8 8.39 -9.43 2.49
C CYS A 8 9.55 -10.39 2.12
N PRO A 9 10.37 -10.10 1.09
CA PRO A 9 11.41 -11.02 0.62
C PRO A 9 12.58 -11.20 1.59
N ASN A 10 12.74 -10.30 2.58
CA ASN A 10 13.84 -10.38 3.54
C ASN A 10 13.47 -11.15 4.82
N CYS A 11 12.31 -10.86 5.40
CA CYS A 11 11.92 -11.37 6.71
C CYS A 11 10.69 -12.29 6.70
N PHE A 12 10.10 -12.56 5.52
CA PHE A 12 8.90 -13.40 5.37
C PHE A 12 7.67 -12.95 6.19
N THR A 13 7.62 -11.67 6.58
CA THR A 13 6.39 -11.11 7.16
C THR A 13 5.28 -11.12 6.11
N LEU A 14 4.10 -11.62 6.49
CA LEU A 14 2.90 -11.58 5.67
C LEU A 14 2.37 -10.14 5.62
N LEU A 15 2.39 -9.54 4.44
CA LEU A 15 2.02 -8.14 4.21
C LEU A 15 0.56 -7.98 3.78
N ASP A 16 0.06 -8.91 2.96
CA ASP A 16 -1.32 -8.87 2.47
C ASP A 16 -1.80 -10.27 2.02
N VAL A 17 -3.12 -10.46 1.98
CA VAL A 17 -3.78 -11.68 1.49
C VAL A 17 -4.97 -11.30 0.62
N GLU A 18 -4.99 -11.80 -0.61
CA GLU A 18 -6.09 -11.61 -1.55
C GLU A 18 -6.83 -12.93 -1.78
N ALA A 19 -8.15 -12.94 -1.59
CA ALA A 19 -9.03 -14.05 -1.94
C ALA A 19 -9.87 -13.64 -3.18
N VAL A 20 -9.39 -14.01 -4.37
CA VAL A 20 -9.96 -13.54 -5.64
C VAL A 20 -10.08 -14.68 -6.67
N PRO A 21 -10.90 -14.55 -7.73
CA PRO A 21 -10.93 -15.54 -8.80
C PRO A 21 -9.58 -15.63 -9.57
N PRO A 22 -9.26 -16.79 -10.17
CA PRO A 22 -8.07 -16.92 -11.01
C PRO A 22 -8.05 -15.90 -12.16
N GLY A 23 -6.89 -15.27 -12.37
CA GLY A 23 -6.70 -14.25 -13.41
C GLY A 23 -7.22 -12.85 -13.03
N TYR A 24 -7.76 -12.66 -11.83
CA TYR A 24 -8.09 -11.33 -11.34
C TYR A 24 -6.81 -10.47 -11.21
N PRO A 25 -6.83 -9.17 -11.56
CA PRO A 25 -5.66 -8.30 -11.42
C PRO A 25 -5.15 -8.23 -9.98
N ILE A 26 -3.89 -7.85 -9.80
CA ILE A 26 -3.35 -7.50 -8.48
C ILE A 26 -4.01 -6.19 -8.01
N ILE A 27 -4.43 -6.13 -6.75
CA ILE A 27 -5.14 -4.96 -6.22
C ILE A 27 -4.13 -3.90 -5.80
N PHE A 28 -4.28 -2.69 -6.35
CA PHE A 28 -3.59 -1.52 -5.83
C PHE A 28 -4.42 -0.90 -4.71
N ASN A 29 -4.16 -1.34 -3.46
CA ASN A 29 -5.01 -1.03 -2.31
C ASN A 29 -5.17 0.45 -2.00
N PHE A 30 -4.10 1.25 -2.13
CA PHE A 30 -4.12 2.63 -1.65
C PHE A 30 -3.16 3.57 -2.38
N LEU A 31 -3.67 4.74 -2.75
CA LEU A 31 -2.91 5.87 -3.29
C LEU A 31 -3.16 7.12 -2.42
N PRO A 32 -2.37 7.34 -1.35
CA PRO A 32 -2.53 8.51 -0.51
C PRO A 32 -2.05 9.80 -1.20
N ASP A 33 -2.79 10.88 -0.98
CA ASP A 33 -2.30 12.25 -1.25
C ASP A 33 -1.43 12.72 -0.07
N ILE A 34 -0.13 12.44 -0.17
CA ILE A 34 0.85 12.79 0.87
C ILE A 34 0.99 14.31 1.01
N ASP A 35 0.91 15.06 -0.09
CA ASP A 35 1.01 16.52 -0.06
C ASP A 35 -0.14 17.14 0.74
N ALA A 36 -1.38 16.75 0.42
CA ALA A 36 -2.54 17.24 1.16
C ALA A 36 -2.49 16.85 2.63
N PHE A 37 -2.08 15.61 2.94
CA PHE A 37 -1.96 15.14 4.31
C PHE A 37 -0.97 16.00 5.12
N TYR A 38 0.22 16.26 4.59
CA TYR A 38 1.22 17.04 5.32
C TYR A 38 0.92 18.54 5.33
N GLU A 39 0.64 19.13 4.18
CA GLU A 39 0.54 20.59 4.05
C GLU A 39 -0.81 21.13 4.56
N LYS A 40 -1.92 20.45 4.24
CA LYS A 40 -3.26 20.95 4.56
C LYS A 40 -3.78 20.46 5.90
N TRP A 41 -3.42 19.24 6.30
CA TRP A 41 -3.97 18.66 7.54
C TRP A 41 -2.99 18.81 8.71
N LEU A 42 -1.70 18.53 8.50
CA LEU A 42 -0.68 18.63 9.55
C LEU A 42 -0.01 20.01 9.63
N GLY A 43 -0.13 20.84 8.60
CA GLY A 43 0.46 22.18 8.55
C GLY A 43 2.01 22.18 8.52
N ARG A 44 2.63 21.12 7.99
CA ARG A 44 4.09 20.99 7.89
C ARG A 44 4.50 20.53 6.49
N LYS A 45 5.77 20.74 6.13
CA LYS A 45 6.32 20.25 4.86
C LYS A 45 6.39 18.72 4.87
N PRO A 46 6.13 18.05 3.73
CA PRO A 46 6.35 16.62 3.59
C PRO A 46 7.85 16.30 3.57
N PRO A 47 8.26 15.07 3.97
CA PRO A 47 9.67 14.72 4.15
C PRO A 47 10.54 14.81 2.88
N ASP A 48 9.93 14.71 1.70
CA ASP A 48 10.61 14.82 0.40
C ASP A 48 10.86 16.28 -0.02
N LYS A 49 10.21 17.25 0.64
CA LYS A 49 10.37 18.70 0.42
C LYS A 49 11.11 19.41 1.55
N GLU A 50 11.83 18.66 2.38
CA GLU A 50 12.75 19.21 3.38
C GLU A 50 13.91 19.99 2.72
#